data_AF-A0AAD5PVB6-F1
#
_entry.id   AF-A0AAD5PVB6-F1
#
_cell.length_a   1.000
_cell.length_b   1.000
_cell.length_c   1.000
_cell.angle_alpha   90.00
_cell.angle_beta   90.00
_cell.angle_gamma   90.00
#
_symmetry.space_group_name_H-M   'P 1'
#
loop_
_entity.id
_entity.type
_entity.pdbx_description
1 polymer ?
#
loop_
_entity_poly.entity_id
_entity_poly.type
_entity_poly.pdbx_seq_one_letter_code
_entity_poly.pdbx_strand_id
1 'polypeptide(L)'
;MEPSPFNPKWYSHKFHGPGLRYELAICIQTGDIVWAYGGLPCGEWSDLRLARDVFIFGLREGEKAIADRGYNDPNFFDFPNGNNDGKKKQVLARHETLNRRLKQFDCLQQRFRHDLYLHPLYFHSVVNLTQMMIDHGETLYSVDF
;
A
#
# COMPACT_ATOMS: atom_id res chain seq x y z
N MET A 1 20.45 -7.12 -2.46
CA MET A 1 20.97 -8.16 -3.38
C MET A 1 20.02 -9.34 -3.32
N GLU A 2 19.71 -10.02 -4.44
CA GLU A 2 18.89 -11.24 -4.40
C GLU A 2 19.59 -12.28 -3.51
N PRO A 3 18.89 -12.95 -2.57
CA PRO A 3 19.50 -14.07 -1.87
C PRO A 3 19.91 -15.12 -2.92
N SER A 4 21.18 -15.53 -2.90
CA SER A 4 21.69 -16.65 -3.70
C SER A 4 21.81 -17.87 -2.78
N PRO A 5 21.24 -19.03 -3.13
CA PRO A 5 20.52 -19.34 -4.38
C PRO A 5 19.13 -18.68 -4.47
N PHE A 6 18.59 -18.58 -5.69
CA PHE A 6 17.25 -18.06 -5.99
C PHE A 6 16.22 -18.55 -4.97
N ASN A 7 15.44 -17.62 -4.46
CA ASN A 7 14.45 -17.91 -3.44
C ASN A 7 13.08 -17.32 -3.84
N PRO A 8 12.10 -18.17 -4.21
CA PRO A 8 10.76 -17.74 -4.61
C PRO A 8 10.08 -16.80 -3.61
N LYS A 9 10.44 -16.87 -2.31
CA LYS A 9 9.92 -15.99 -1.27
C LYS A 9 10.10 -14.51 -1.56
N TRP A 10 11.17 -14.16 -2.26
CA TRP A 10 11.50 -12.78 -2.60
C TRP A 10 11.05 -12.41 -4.01
N TYR A 11 10.60 -13.36 -4.82
CA TYR A 11 10.33 -13.13 -6.22
C TYR A 11 9.01 -12.41 -6.45
N SER A 12 9.01 -11.47 -7.38
CA SER A 12 7.84 -10.78 -7.88
C SER A 12 7.66 -11.04 -9.37
N HIS A 13 6.48 -11.50 -9.74
CA HIS A 13 6.06 -11.59 -11.14
C HIS A 13 5.90 -10.22 -11.80
N LYS A 14 5.73 -9.13 -11.03
CA LYS A 14 5.50 -7.78 -11.58
C LYS A 14 6.75 -7.16 -12.20
N PHE A 15 7.90 -7.39 -11.59
CA PHE A 15 9.19 -6.85 -12.05
C PHE A 15 10.23 -7.95 -12.35
N HIS A 16 9.79 -9.21 -12.35
CA HIS A 16 10.60 -10.39 -12.66
C HIS A 16 11.92 -10.43 -11.89
N GLY A 17 11.86 -10.21 -10.57
CA GLY A 17 13.04 -10.14 -9.70
C GLY A 17 12.71 -10.07 -8.22
N PRO A 18 13.72 -9.91 -7.33
CA PRO A 18 13.53 -9.85 -5.89
C PRO A 18 12.89 -8.52 -5.45
N GLY A 19 11.98 -8.57 -4.49
CA GLY A 19 11.41 -7.35 -3.92
C GLY A 19 10.73 -7.52 -2.57
N LEU A 20 10.31 -6.37 -2.06
CA LEU A 20 9.61 -6.21 -0.80
C LEU A 20 8.18 -5.76 -1.05
N ARG A 21 7.29 -6.15 -0.15
CA ARG A 21 5.91 -5.71 -0.13
C ARG A 21 5.66 -4.74 1.02
N TYR A 22 4.91 -3.71 0.71
CA TYR A 22 4.39 -2.73 1.64
C TYR A 22 2.90 -2.52 1.37
N GLU A 23 2.17 -2.24 2.43
CA GLU A 23 0.76 -1.90 2.43
C GLU A 23 0.59 -0.49 2.97
N LEU A 24 -0.34 0.23 2.36
CA LEU A 24 -0.69 1.61 2.71
C LEU A 24 -2.21 1.72 2.80
N ALA A 25 -2.72 2.45 3.78
CA ALA A 25 -4.12 2.85 3.83
C ALA A 25 -4.26 4.35 4.10
N ILE A 26 -5.32 4.91 3.54
CA ILE A 26 -5.66 6.32 3.71
C ILE A 26 -7.02 6.46 4.36
N CYS A 27 -7.19 7.53 5.13
CA CYS A 27 -8.49 7.97 5.62
C CYS A 27 -9.39 8.32 4.44
N ILE A 28 -10.62 7.77 4.39
CA ILE A 28 -11.58 8.07 3.33
C ILE A 28 -12.04 9.54 3.39
N GLN A 29 -12.17 10.11 4.58
CA GLN A 29 -12.65 11.48 4.71
C GLN A 29 -11.55 12.50 4.35
N THR A 30 -10.36 12.37 4.92
CA THR A 30 -9.30 13.39 4.81
C THR A 30 -8.30 13.11 3.68
N GLY A 31 -8.09 11.83 3.33
CA GLY A 31 -7.03 11.42 2.42
C GLY A 31 -5.67 11.23 3.09
N ASP A 32 -5.57 11.43 4.40
CA ASP A 32 -4.33 11.26 5.15
C ASP A 32 -3.89 9.80 5.18
N ILE A 33 -2.59 9.57 5.17
CA ILE A 33 -1.99 8.27 5.38
C ILE A 33 -2.17 7.89 6.85
N VAL A 34 -2.96 6.85 7.10
CA VAL A 34 -3.26 6.36 8.46
C VAL A 34 -2.62 5.00 8.75
N TRP A 35 -2.09 4.35 7.70
CA TRP A 35 -1.44 3.05 7.82
C TRP A 35 -0.30 2.94 6.82
N ALA A 36 0.84 2.45 7.29
CA ALA A 36 1.96 2.03 6.47
C ALA A 36 2.65 0.86 7.17
N TYR A 37 2.74 -0.29 6.51
CA TYR A 37 3.37 -1.48 7.08
C TYR A 37 4.00 -2.34 5.98
N GLY A 38 5.06 -3.09 6.30
CA GLY A 38 5.64 -4.05 5.38
C GLY A 38 7.14 -4.19 5.52
N GLY A 39 7.84 -4.23 4.38
CA GLY A 39 9.24 -4.64 4.32
C GLY A 39 9.40 -6.16 4.33
N LEU A 40 8.36 -6.86 3.87
CA LEU A 40 8.29 -8.32 3.87
C LEU A 40 8.56 -8.88 2.47
N PRO A 41 9.11 -10.11 2.36
CA PRO A 41 9.39 -10.75 1.06
C PRO A 41 8.13 -10.84 0.18
N CYS A 42 8.17 -10.27 -1.02
CA CYS A 42 6.95 -10.06 -1.81
C CYS A 42 6.32 -11.33 -2.41
N GLY A 43 7.08 -12.41 -2.53
CA GLY A 43 6.60 -13.71 -3.03
C GLY A 43 5.94 -14.55 -1.94
N GLU A 44 6.40 -14.41 -0.69
CA GLU A 44 5.82 -15.10 0.47
C GLU A 44 4.61 -14.34 1.06
N TRP A 45 4.65 -13.01 1.02
CA TRP A 45 3.61 -12.16 1.56
C TRP A 45 2.82 -11.56 0.41
N SER A 46 1.62 -12.07 0.15
CA SER A 46 0.65 -11.46 -0.77
C SER A 46 -0.06 -10.27 -0.11
N ASP A 47 -0.68 -9.40 -0.91
CA ASP A 47 -1.45 -8.25 -0.40
C ASP A 47 -2.52 -8.69 0.60
N LEU A 48 -3.38 -9.65 0.22
CA LEU A 48 -4.44 -10.17 1.09
C LEU A 48 -3.90 -10.83 2.36
N ARG A 49 -2.74 -11.51 2.29
CA ARG A 49 -2.12 -12.11 3.48
C ARG A 49 -1.67 -11.03 4.45
N LEU A 50 -0.94 -10.02 3.96
CA LEU A 50 -0.44 -8.92 4.79
C LEU A 50 -1.60 -8.17 5.46
N ALA A 51 -2.68 -7.95 4.72
CA ALA A 51 -3.88 -7.31 5.22
C ALA A 51 -4.54 -8.11 6.36
N ARG A 52 -4.73 -9.42 6.18
CA ARG A 52 -5.33 -10.31 7.18
C ARG A 52 -4.47 -10.53 8.42
N ASP A 53 -3.15 -10.56 8.24
CA ASP A 53 -2.24 -10.84 9.35
C ASP A 53 -1.97 -9.59 10.21
N VAL A 54 -2.20 -8.39 9.68
CA VAL A 54 -1.78 -7.15 10.36
C VAL A 54 -2.82 -6.02 10.28
N PHE A 55 -3.28 -5.65 9.08
CA PHE A 55 -4.16 -4.49 8.90
C PHE A 55 -5.52 -4.64 9.58
N ILE A 56 -6.15 -5.81 9.50
CA ILE A 56 -7.51 -6.01 10.04
C ILE A 56 -7.60 -5.77 11.54
N PHE A 57 -6.49 -5.91 12.28
CA PHE A 57 -6.43 -5.65 13.72
C PHE A 57 -6.49 -4.15 14.05
N GLY A 58 -6.26 -3.28 13.06
CA GLY A 58 -6.46 -1.85 13.17
C GLY A 58 -7.90 -1.40 12.93
N LEU A 59 -8.77 -2.29 12.42
CA LEU A 59 -10.18 -1.98 12.17
C LEU A 59 -10.99 -2.10 13.47
N ARG A 60 -11.94 -1.19 13.66
CA ARG A 60 -12.93 -1.28 14.74
C ARG A 60 -13.95 -2.37 14.45
N GLU A 61 -14.67 -2.79 15.48
CA GLU A 61 -15.77 -3.73 15.33
C GLU A 61 -16.81 -3.20 14.33
N GLY A 62 -17.07 -3.98 13.27
CA GLY A 62 -17.98 -3.63 12.18
C GLY A 62 -17.40 -2.66 11.12
N GLU A 63 -16.19 -2.15 11.32
CA GLU A 63 -15.51 -1.30 10.34
C GLU A 63 -14.96 -2.12 9.17
N LYS A 64 -15.05 -1.56 7.96
CA LYS A 64 -14.51 -2.17 6.75
C LYS A 64 -13.68 -1.18 5.95
N ALA A 65 -12.58 -1.66 5.39
CA ALA A 65 -11.77 -0.90 4.46
C ALA A 65 -12.25 -1.07 3.02
N ILE A 66 -12.17 -0.02 2.21
CA ILE A 66 -12.41 -0.10 0.77
C ILE A 66 -11.13 -0.57 0.09
N ALA A 67 -11.21 -1.68 -0.64
CA ALA A 67 -10.07 -2.25 -1.33
C ALA A 67 -10.45 -2.78 -2.73
N ASP A 68 -9.44 -3.16 -3.51
CA ASP A 68 -9.64 -3.84 -4.78
C ASP A 68 -10.23 -5.24 -4.57
N ARG A 69 -10.85 -5.81 -5.62
CA ARG A 69 -11.48 -7.15 -5.57
C ARG A 69 -10.54 -8.30 -5.19
N GLY A 70 -9.21 -8.09 -5.27
CA GLY A 70 -8.22 -9.05 -4.78
C GLY A 70 -8.30 -9.28 -3.27
N TYR A 71 -8.85 -8.30 -2.52
CA TYR A 71 -9.09 -8.39 -1.09
C TYR A 71 -10.44 -9.07 -0.82
N ASN A 72 -10.56 -10.33 -1.25
CA ASN A 72 -11.79 -11.11 -1.16
C ASN A 72 -12.02 -11.64 0.28
N ASP A 73 -12.31 -10.72 1.20
CA ASP A 73 -12.72 -11.01 2.57
C ASP A 73 -13.80 -10.01 3.03
N PRO A 74 -15.09 -10.34 2.84
CA PRO A 74 -16.19 -9.41 3.04
C PRO A 74 -16.42 -9.05 4.51
N ASN A 75 -15.74 -9.71 5.46
CA ASN A 75 -15.83 -9.35 6.88
C ASN A 75 -15.09 -8.04 7.16
N PHE A 76 -13.98 -7.79 6.45
CA PHE A 76 -13.07 -6.68 6.71
C PHE A 76 -12.94 -5.71 5.54
N PHE A 77 -13.25 -6.15 4.32
CA PHE A 77 -13.12 -5.34 3.12
C PHE A 77 -14.43 -5.22 2.37
N ASP A 78 -14.65 -4.03 1.82
CA ASP A 78 -15.68 -3.75 0.84
C ASP A 78 -14.99 -3.39 -0.49
N PHE A 79 -15.59 -3.76 -1.61
CA PHE A 79 -15.02 -3.57 -2.93
C PHE A 79 -16.08 -3.12 -3.93
N PRO A 80 -15.71 -2.38 -5.00
CA PRO A 80 -16.68 -1.92 -5.99
C PRO A 80 -17.41 -3.08 -6.68
N ASN A 81 -18.73 -3.12 -6.54
CA ASN A 81 -19.56 -4.12 -7.22
C ASN A 81 -20.12 -3.56 -8.54
N GLY A 82 -19.48 -3.91 -9.65
CA GLY A 82 -19.92 -3.53 -10.99
C GLY A 82 -19.74 -2.04 -11.34
N ASN A 83 -20.61 -1.51 -12.20
CA ASN A 83 -20.48 -0.15 -12.74
C ASN A 83 -21.07 0.95 -11.86
N ASN A 84 -21.98 0.62 -10.94
CA ASN A 84 -22.74 1.60 -10.15
C ASN A 84 -22.05 2.05 -8.86
N ASP A 85 -20.87 1.52 -8.54
CA ASP A 85 -20.15 1.86 -7.30
C ASP A 85 -19.11 2.97 -7.52
N GLY A 86 -19.57 4.09 -8.08
CA GLY A 86 -18.71 5.23 -8.46
C GLY A 86 -17.94 5.83 -7.29
N LYS A 87 -18.56 5.88 -6.11
CA LYS A 87 -17.96 6.42 -4.88
C LYS A 87 -16.74 5.60 -4.44
N LYS A 88 -16.86 4.27 -4.34
CA LYS A 88 -15.70 3.41 -3.99
C LYS A 88 -14.60 3.48 -5.04
N LYS A 89 -14.95 3.58 -6.33
CA LYS A 89 -13.96 3.76 -7.40
C LYS A 89 -13.19 5.08 -7.26
N GLN A 90 -13.85 6.17 -6.86
CA GLN A 90 -13.17 7.44 -6.58
C GLN A 90 -12.21 7.32 -5.38
N VAL A 91 -12.61 6.63 -4.32
CA VAL A 91 -11.72 6.35 -3.16
C VAL A 91 -10.48 5.58 -3.61
N LEU A 92 -10.65 4.51 -4.38
CA LEU A 92 -9.54 3.70 -4.89
C LEU A 92 -8.64 4.48 -5.86
N ALA A 93 -9.21 5.29 -6.75
CA ALA A 93 -8.42 6.14 -7.64
C ALA A 93 -7.61 7.20 -6.87
N ARG A 94 -8.10 7.66 -5.70
CA ARG A 94 -7.37 8.59 -4.85
C ARG A 94 -6.19 7.88 -4.17
N HIS A 95 -6.42 6.66 -3.69
CA HIS A 95 -5.36 5.79 -3.18
C HIS A 95 -4.30 5.50 -4.26
N GLU A 96 -4.71 5.27 -5.50
CA GLU A 96 -3.76 5.11 -6.62
C GLU A 96 -2.94 6.39 -6.87
N THR A 97 -3.54 7.57 -6.68
CA THR A 97 -2.83 8.85 -6.78
C THR A 97 -1.77 9.00 -5.69
N LEU A 98 -2.07 8.58 -4.46
CA LEU A 98 -1.07 8.50 -3.40
C LEU A 98 0.07 7.55 -3.80
N ASN A 99 -0.24 6.34 -4.27
CA ASN A 99 0.76 5.37 -4.70
C ASN A 99 1.67 5.94 -5.81
N ARG A 100 1.12 6.77 -6.70
CA ARG A 100 1.90 7.46 -7.73
C ARG A 100 2.86 8.50 -7.13
N ARG A 101 2.46 9.22 -6.08
CA ARG A 101 3.34 10.18 -5.38
C ARG A 101 4.52 9.50 -4.72
N LEU A 102 4.30 8.40 -3.99
CA LEU A 102 5.41 7.64 -3.41
C LEU A 102 6.37 7.15 -4.50
N LYS A 103 5.84 6.75 -5.65
CA LYS A 103 6.66 6.32 -6.80
C LYS A 103 7.48 7.44 -7.44
N GLN A 104 7.24 8.72 -7.14
CA GLN A 104 8.09 9.81 -7.63
C GLN A 104 9.45 9.85 -6.91
N PHE A 105 9.54 9.26 -5.72
CA PHE A 105 10.81 9.17 -5.00
C PHE A 105 11.70 8.10 -5.63
N ASP A 106 12.79 8.54 -6.25
CA ASP A 106 13.72 7.66 -6.98
C ASP A 106 14.31 6.56 -6.09
N CYS A 107 14.45 6.81 -4.77
CA CYS A 107 14.90 5.82 -3.81
C CYS A 107 13.98 4.58 -3.69
N LEU A 108 12.72 4.66 -4.14
CA LEU A 108 11.80 3.52 -4.23
C LEU A 108 11.73 2.89 -5.64
N GLN A 109 12.32 3.53 -6.64
CA GLN A 109 12.36 3.05 -8.03
C GLN A 109 13.64 2.27 -8.34
N GLN A 110 14.76 2.76 -7.81
CA GLN A 110 16.05 2.17 -8.06
C GLN A 110 16.24 0.88 -7.28
N ARG A 111 17.14 0.02 -7.77
CA ARG A 111 17.55 -1.18 -7.04
C ARG A 111 18.17 -0.78 -5.71
N PHE A 112 17.57 -1.23 -4.61
CA PHE A 112 18.11 -1.00 -3.27
C PHE A 112 19.43 -1.76 -3.06
N ARG A 113 20.49 -1.03 -2.65
CA ARG A 113 21.85 -1.57 -2.50
C ARG A 113 22.37 -1.55 -1.04
N HIS A 114 21.58 -1.04 -0.11
CA HIS A 114 21.94 -1.03 1.32
C HIS A 114 21.44 -2.30 2.02
N ASP A 115 21.78 -2.43 3.30
CA ASP A 115 21.31 -3.54 4.12
C ASP A 115 19.78 -3.58 4.20
N LEU A 116 19.21 -4.78 4.07
CA LEU A 116 17.78 -4.97 3.91
C LEU A 116 16.95 -4.37 5.06
N TYR A 117 17.44 -4.45 6.30
CA TYR A 117 16.76 -3.90 7.48
C TYR A 117 16.60 -2.37 7.44
N LEU A 118 17.36 -1.67 6.60
CA LEU A 118 17.23 -0.24 6.38
C LEU A 118 16.09 0.11 5.42
N HIS A 119 15.65 -0.83 4.58
CA HIS A 119 14.64 -0.53 3.57
C HIS A 119 13.31 -0.02 4.16
N PRO A 120 12.79 -0.57 5.28
CA PRO A 120 11.62 -0.01 5.96
C PRO A 120 11.83 1.44 6.40
N LEU A 121 13.02 1.81 6.89
CA LEU A 121 13.31 3.20 7.29
C LEU A 121 13.18 4.16 6.10
N TYR A 122 13.73 3.78 4.94
CA TYR A 122 13.61 4.56 3.71
C TYR A 122 12.16 4.69 3.26
N PHE A 123 11.41 3.58 3.28
CA PHE A 123 10.00 3.56 2.91
C PHE A 123 9.17 4.48 3.81
N HIS A 124 9.29 4.34 5.14
CA HIS A 124 8.58 5.20 6.08
C HIS A 124 8.99 6.68 5.98
N SER A 125 10.26 6.96 5.65
CA SER A 125 10.69 8.33 5.39
C SER A 125 9.96 8.94 4.19
N VAL A 126 9.81 8.18 3.10
CA VAL A 126 9.05 8.61 1.91
C VAL A 126 7.56 8.78 2.23
N VAL A 127 6.97 7.87 3.02
CA VAL A 127 5.59 7.99 3.50
C VAL A 127 5.39 9.30 4.29
N ASN A 128 6.26 9.57 5.26
CA ASN A 128 6.18 10.77 6.10
C ASN A 128 6.36 12.05 5.27
N LEU A 129 7.31 12.07 4.34
CA LEU A 129 7.49 13.20 3.42
C LEU A 129 6.26 13.41 2.54
N THR A 130 5.65 12.32 2.05
CA THR A 130 4.43 12.41 1.24
C THR A 130 3.26 12.97 2.05
N GLN A 131 3.11 12.58 3.32
CA GLN A 131 2.10 13.16 4.21
C GLN A 131 2.36 14.65 4.46
N MET A 132 3.60 15.05 4.74
CA MET A 132 3.95 16.46 4.88
C MET A 132 3.60 17.26 3.62
N MET A 133 3.85 16.73 2.43
CA MET A 133 3.46 17.40 1.18
C MET A 133 1.94 17.55 1.07
N ILE A 134 1.17 16.54 1.47
CA ILE A 134 -0.31 16.59 1.53
C ILE A 134 -0.77 17.72 2.46
N ASP A 135 -0.19 17.81 3.66
CA ASP A 135 -0.54 18.81 4.67
C ASP A 135 -0.17 20.23 4.23
N HIS A 136 0.87 20.38 3.41
CA HIS A 136 1.42 21.67 2.96
C HIS A 136 0.93 22.12 1.57
N GLY A 137 -0.22 21.61 1.13
CA GLY A 137 -0.94 22.15 -0.03
C GLY A 137 -0.88 21.29 -1.29
N GLU A 138 -0.13 20.19 -1.29
CA GLU A 138 -0.25 19.16 -2.32
C GLU A 138 -1.33 18.15 -1.92
N THR A 139 -2.54 18.59 -1.59
CA THR A 139 -3.59 17.68 -1.10
C THR A 139 -3.98 16.65 -2.17
N LEU A 140 -4.43 15.47 -1.73
CA LEU A 140 -5.13 14.56 -2.62
C LEU A 140 -6.52 15.14 -2.93
N TYR A 141 -7.07 14.85 -4.09
CA TYR A 141 -8.41 15.36 -4.44
C TYR A 141 -9.47 14.82 -3.46
N SER A 142 -10.51 15.61 -3.21
CA SER A 142 -11.62 15.19 -2.35
C SER A 142 -12.46 14.11 -3.00
N VAL A 143 -12.99 13.20 -2.19
CA VAL A 143 -14.00 12.22 -2.60
C VAL A 143 -15.27 12.47 -1.82
N ASP A 144 -16.42 12.33 -2.48
CA ASP A 144 -17.72 12.37 -1.82
C ASP A 144 -18.13 10.94 -1.49
N PHE A 145 -17.89 10.53 -0.23
CA PHE A 145 -18.17 9.18 0.25
C PHE A 145 -19.29 9.20 1.28
#